data_AF-A0A9D6H519-F1
#
_entry.id   AF-A0A9D6H519-F1
#
_cell.length_a   1.000
_cell.length_b   1.000
_cell.length_c   1.000
_cell.angle_alpha   90.00
_cell.angle_beta   90.00
_cell.angle_gamma   90.00
#
_symmetry.space_group_name_H-M   'P 1'
#
loop_
_entity.id
_entity.type
_entity.pdbx_description
1 polymer ?
#
loop_
_entity_poly.entity_id
_entity_poly.type
_entity_poly.pdbx_seq_one_letter_code
_entity_poly.pdbx_strand_id
1 'polypeptide(L)'
;MNRYRSPATTRLLTLTAAALMLSAPALAQQSPPAAAPISPERMQQLAAMRAEAAKLRPDSPRIYRGRQQPEAIEQEPARYTELRDALRAQPEAELTLQRVPIHPDLLELAEQIPSVRPVDPTRHPDYGQPLLSHFVGTVRSDLTARGSSVEISIDSALAEFILEGSRWEIEEAKSMIESMLPAYRHRINEVKASEDRAEENARRQELEAFKAKSVTIDWPGGKLSELVKQVRAQVFCNVVLGEATVGDIAVPALSVSSMEPEVFFSMLQTLPFPEGRRISVALVNRKSIDPSSQDRYNALPAITIVPVAEPAREPVRQVLDLRSLDNEESRASLIEAIEFAMQAGGFTDTVKIRFHEPSKLLFVQGPPQAVDLVHAIVDATKAK
;
A
#
# COMPACT_ATOMS: atom_id res chain seq x y z
N MET A 1 -30.77 -26.01 35.51
CA MET A 1 -31.02 -24.60 35.16
C MET A 1 -30.85 -23.73 36.39
N ASN A 2 -29.91 -22.79 36.29
CA ASN A 2 -29.66 -21.57 37.07
C ASN A 2 -29.72 -21.59 38.60
N ARG A 3 -28.54 -21.40 39.21
CA ARG A 3 -28.38 -20.67 40.48
C ARG A 3 -27.24 -19.65 40.36
N TYR A 4 -27.26 -18.71 41.32
CA TYR A 4 -26.33 -17.62 41.64
C TYR A 4 -26.79 -16.25 41.10
N ARG A 5 -27.55 -15.42 41.84
CA ARG A 5 -27.33 -14.78 43.17
C ARG A 5 -26.05 -13.93 43.26
N SER A 6 -26.15 -12.76 42.65
CA SER A 6 -26.18 -11.41 43.26
C SER A 6 -25.05 -10.90 44.19
N PRO A 7 -24.78 -9.58 44.16
CA PRO A 7 -23.49 -8.98 44.43
C PRO A 7 -23.52 -8.10 45.70
N ALA A 8 -22.80 -8.50 46.75
CA ALA A 8 -22.53 -7.63 47.91
C ALA A 8 -21.41 -8.15 48.84
N THR A 9 -21.01 -9.41 48.73
CA THR A 9 -20.02 -10.05 49.62
C THR A 9 -18.57 -9.98 49.16
N THR A 10 -18.29 -9.51 47.94
CA THR A 10 -16.93 -9.53 47.34
C THR A 10 -16.09 -8.28 47.61
N ARG A 11 -16.51 -7.38 48.50
CA ARG A 11 -15.74 -6.17 48.88
C ARG A 11 -15.16 -6.22 50.31
N LEU A 12 -15.38 -7.30 51.05
CA LEU A 12 -14.85 -7.49 52.41
C LEU A 12 -13.73 -8.53 52.51
N LEU A 13 -13.45 -9.30 51.44
CA LEU A 13 -12.31 -10.22 51.37
C LEU A 13 -11.04 -9.58 50.76
N THR A 14 -11.15 -8.40 50.16
CA THR A 14 -10.02 -7.64 49.60
C THR A 14 -9.35 -6.70 50.61
N LEU A 15 -9.89 -6.57 51.82
CA LEU A 15 -9.35 -5.67 52.86
C LEU A 15 -8.62 -6.38 54.01
N THR A 16 -8.72 -7.70 54.13
CA THR A 16 -7.97 -8.49 55.12
C THR A 16 -6.66 -9.06 54.58
N ALA A 17 -6.47 -9.14 53.26
CA ALA A 17 -5.17 -9.47 52.66
C ALA A 17 -4.18 -8.27 52.67
N ALA A 18 -4.70 -7.04 52.73
CA ALA A 18 -3.88 -5.82 52.81
C ALA A 18 -3.37 -5.51 54.23
N ALA A 19 -4.09 -5.95 55.27
CA ALA A 19 -3.72 -5.68 56.66
C ALA A 19 -2.68 -6.67 57.25
N LEU A 20 -2.55 -7.87 56.68
CA LEU A 20 -1.54 -8.86 57.10
C LEU A 20 -0.17 -8.68 56.41
N MET A 21 -0.04 -7.73 55.48
CA MET A 21 1.24 -7.29 54.92
C MET A 21 1.81 -6.05 55.63
N LEU A 22 1.11 -5.47 56.62
CA LEU A 22 1.53 -4.25 57.33
C LEU A 22 1.93 -4.48 58.80
N SER A 23 2.02 -5.74 59.23
CA SER A 23 2.51 -6.10 60.57
C SER A 23 3.41 -7.34 60.55
N ALA A 24 4.29 -7.43 59.56
CA ALA A 24 5.54 -8.15 59.73
C ALA A 24 6.63 -7.10 60.01
N PRO A 25 7.49 -7.30 61.01
CA PRO A 25 8.60 -6.39 61.23
C PRO A 25 9.43 -6.36 59.95
N ALA A 26 10.10 -5.24 59.70
CA ALA A 26 11.08 -5.07 58.65
C ALA A 26 12.19 -6.14 58.72
N LEU A 27 11.90 -7.35 58.27
CA LEU A 27 12.84 -8.12 57.49
C LEU A 27 12.81 -7.44 56.13
N ALA A 28 13.67 -6.44 55.99
CA ALA A 28 14.23 -6.15 54.69
C ALA A 28 14.46 -7.50 54.01
N GLN A 29 13.72 -7.79 52.93
CA GLN A 29 14.23 -8.69 51.92
C GLN A 29 15.51 -8.01 51.47
N GLN A 30 16.59 -8.28 52.19
CA GLN A 30 17.92 -8.16 51.68
C GLN A 30 17.86 -8.98 50.41
N SER A 31 17.87 -8.31 49.26
CA SER A 31 18.40 -8.90 48.05
C SER A 31 19.61 -9.73 48.51
N PRO A 32 19.65 -11.05 48.25
CA PRO A 32 20.79 -11.86 48.66
C PRO A 32 22.05 -11.07 48.32
N PRO A 33 23.01 -10.93 49.25
CA PRO A 33 24.15 -10.04 49.07
C PRO A 33 24.70 -10.29 47.68
N ALA A 34 24.83 -9.20 46.89
CA ALA A 34 25.27 -9.27 45.50
C ALA A 34 26.49 -10.18 45.47
N ALA A 35 26.29 -11.38 44.94
CA ALA A 35 27.28 -12.42 45.14
C ALA A 35 28.58 -11.95 44.48
N ALA A 36 29.72 -12.35 45.05
CA ALA A 36 31.02 -11.79 44.65
C ALA A 36 31.21 -11.90 43.13
N PRO A 37 31.69 -10.83 42.44
CA PRO A 37 31.88 -10.86 41.00
C PRO A 37 32.79 -12.03 40.63
N ILE A 38 32.39 -12.82 39.64
CA ILE A 38 33.18 -13.94 39.15
C ILE A 38 34.37 -13.33 38.39
N SER A 39 35.60 -13.73 38.73
CA SER A 39 36.77 -13.21 38.05
C SER A 39 36.80 -13.64 36.58
N PRO A 40 37.37 -12.82 35.66
CA PRO A 40 37.43 -13.17 34.24
C PRO A 40 38.22 -14.45 33.97
N GLU A 41 39.27 -14.72 34.76
CA GLU A 41 40.03 -15.97 34.70
C GLU A 41 39.18 -17.18 35.07
N ARG A 42 38.34 -17.04 36.09
CA ARG A 42 37.41 -18.09 36.53
C ARG A 42 36.33 -18.36 35.50
N MET A 43 35.80 -17.31 34.87
CA MET A 43 34.87 -17.43 33.74
C MET A 43 35.49 -18.20 32.56
N GLN A 44 36.75 -17.92 32.22
CA GLN A 44 37.46 -18.65 31.16
C GLN A 44 37.67 -20.13 31.51
N GLN A 45 37.99 -20.45 32.77
CA GLN A 45 38.11 -21.84 33.22
C GLN A 45 36.79 -22.60 33.11
N LEU A 46 35.68 -22.01 33.56
CA LEU A 46 34.35 -22.62 33.44
C LEU A 46 33.93 -22.80 31.97
N ALA A 47 34.21 -21.80 31.13
CA ALA A 47 33.97 -21.88 29.69
C ALA A 47 34.82 -22.98 29.02
N ALA A 48 36.09 -23.14 29.42
CA ALA A 48 36.97 -24.19 28.92
C ALA A 48 36.47 -25.59 29.32
N MET A 49 36.08 -25.76 30.59
CA MET A 49 35.46 -27.01 31.08
C MET A 49 34.17 -27.34 30.33
N ARG A 50 33.33 -26.33 30.03
CA ARG A 50 32.11 -26.52 29.25
C ARG A 50 32.42 -26.86 27.78
N ALA A 51 33.39 -26.19 27.17
CA ALA A 51 33.81 -26.49 25.80
C ALA A 51 34.37 -27.91 25.67
N GLU A 52 35.08 -28.40 26.70
CA GLU A 52 35.53 -29.79 26.79
C GLU A 52 34.35 -30.77 26.93
N ALA A 53 33.39 -30.48 27.82
CA ALA A 53 32.17 -31.27 27.94
C ALA A 53 31.35 -31.28 26.63
N ALA A 54 31.27 -30.17 25.90
CA ALA A 54 30.55 -30.08 24.62
C ALA A 54 31.19 -30.97 23.53
N LYS A 55 32.53 -31.07 23.49
CA LYS A 55 33.26 -31.97 22.56
C LYS A 55 33.02 -33.46 22.86
N LEU A 56 32.77 -33.79 24.12
CA LEU A 56 32.52 -35.14 24.62
C LEU A 56 31.03 -35.52 24.60
N ARG A 57 30.15 -34.62 24.16
CA ARG A 57 28.71 -34.86 24.12
C ARG A 57 28.37 -36.04 23.18
N PRO A 58 27.61 -37.05 23.65
CA PRO A 58 27.38 -38.29 22.91
C PRO A 58 26.60 -38.12 21.59
N ASP A 59 25.86 -37.01 21.42
CA ASP A 59 25.04 -36.74 20.22
C ASP A 59 25.75 -35.89 19.15
N SER A 60 27.02 -35.53 19.33
CA SER A 60 27.76 -34.76 18.34
C SER A 60 28.07 -35.62 17.09
N PRO A 61 27.74 -35.17 15.86
CA PRO A 61 27.99 -35.95 14.65
C PRO A 61 29.50 -36.10 14.40
N ARG A 62 30.07 -37.24 14.79
CA ARG A 62 31.48 -37.54 14.57
C ARG A 62 31.68 -38.21 13.21
N ILE A 63 32.39 -37.52 12.31
CA ILE A 63 32.87 -38.10 11.04
C ILE A 63 34.06 -39.01 11.38
N TYR A 64 33.81 -40.29 11.65
CA TYR A 64 34.86 -41.27 11.88
C TYR A 64 35.50 -41.70 10.55
N ARG A 65 36.63 -41.07 10.19
CA ARG A 65 37.57 -41.64 9.21
C ARG A 65 38.46 -42.66 9.92
N GLY A 66 38.09 -43.93 9.80
CA GLY A 66 38.98 -45.10 9.75
C GLY A 66 40.04 -45.32 10.85
N ARG A 67 39.85 -46.42 11.58
CA ARG A 67 40.80 -47.19 12.42
C ARG A 67 41.15 -46.67 13.85
N GLN A 68 40.88 -47.59 14.79
CA GLN A 68 41.42 -47.77 16.14
C GLN A 68 40.98 -46.80 17.27
N GLN A 69 40.04 -47.24 18.12
CA GLN A 69 40.28 -47.68 19.51
C GLN A 69 38.94 -47.95 20.26
N PRO A 70 38.69 -49.16 20.78
CA PRO A 70 37.46 -49.47 21.53
C PRO A 70 37.44 -48.92 22.98
N GLU A 71 38.59 -48.71 23.63
CA GLU A 71 38.62 -48.29 25.05
C GLU A 71 38.38 -46.78 25.28
N ALA A 72 38.72 -45.93 24.29
CA ALA A 72 38.48 -44.49 24.39
C ALA A 72 36.98 -44.14 24.30
N ILE A 73 36.20 -44.94 23.56
CA ILE A 73 34.77 -44.70 23.29
C ILE A 73 33.90 -44.98 24.54
N GLU A 74 34.34 -45.88 25.43
CA GLU A 74 33.61 -46.23 26.66
C GLU A 74 33.88 -45.26 27.82
N GLN A 75 35.06 -44.62 27.87
CA GLN A 75 35.41 -43.66 28.93
C GLN A 75 34.90 -42.24 28.66
N GLU A 76 34.57 -41.91 27.41
CA GLU A 76 34.03 -40.61 27.00
C GLU A 76 32.69 -40.22 27.65
N PRO A 77 31.66 -41.08 27.73
CA PRO A 77 30.42 -40.73 28.42
C PRO A 77 30.61 -40.56 29.92
N ALA A 78 31.52 -41.34 30.54
CA ALA A 78 31.87 -41.21 31.96
C ALA A 78 32.59 -39.87 32.24
N ARG A 79 33.57 -39.50 31.42
CA ARG A 79 34.24 -38.18 31.49
C ARG A 79 33.27 -37.02 31.26
N TYR A 80 32.32 -37.17 30.34
CA TYR A 80 31.27 -36.17 30.12
C TYR A 80 30.41 -35.97 31.37
N THR A 81 29.97 -37.07 32.02
CA THR A 81 29.22 -36.97 33.28
C THR A 81 30.04 -36.36 34.41
N GLU A 82 31.31 -36.73 34.55
CA GLU A 82 32.22 -36.17 35.55
C GLU A 82 32.39 -34.65 35.38
N LEU A 83 32.64 -34.18 34.14
CA LEU A 83 32.78 -32.76 33.85
C LEU A 83 31.47 -31.99 34.08
N ARG A 84 30.33 -32.59 33.74
CA ARG A 84 29.01 -31.97 33.96
C ARG A 84 28.71 -31.84 35.45
N ASP A 85 29.00 -32.89 36.22
CA ASP A 85 28.76 -32.88 37.66
C ASP A 85 29.77 -31.97 38.38
N ALA A 86 31.02 -31.90 37.89
CA ALA A 86 32.01 -30.92 38.34
C ALA A 86 31.61 -29.47 38.04
N LEU A 87 30.94 -29.20 36.92
CA LEU A 87 30.38 -27.88 36.61
C LEU A 87 29.19 -27.55 37.53
N ARG A 88 28.32 -28.52 37.84
CA ARG A 88 27.17 -28.34 38.75
C ARG A 88 27.56 -28.18 40.21
N ALA A 89 28.68 -28.78 40.62
CA ALA A 89 29.19 -28.69 41.98
C ALA A 89 29.87 -27.34 42.28
N GLN A 90 30.05 -26.48 41.28
CA GLN A 90 30.64 -25.16 41.49
C GLN A 90 29.65 -24.23 42.22
N PRO A 91 30.12 -23.38 43.15
CA PRO A 91 29.27 -22.40 43.81
C PRO A 91 28.67 -21.38 42.82
N GLU A 92 29.30 -21.18 41.67
CA GLU A 92 28.78 -20.32 40.61
C GLU A 92 27.67 -20.97 39.77
N ALA A 93 27.36 -22.26 39.99
CA ALA A 93 26.33 -23.02 39.27
C ALA A 93 24.91 -22.85 39.84
N GLU A 94 24.74 -21.99 40.86
CA GLU A 94 23.41 -21.67 41.39
C GLU A 94 22.49 -21.13 40.30
N LEU A 95 21.29 -21.71 40.21
CA LEU A 95 20.24 -21.23 39.31
C LEU A 95 19.75 -19.88 39.81
N THR A 96 19.82 -18.90 38.93
CA THR A 96 19.47 -17.51 39.23
C THR A 96 18.60 -16.95 38.13
N LEU A 97 17.80 -15.94 38.48
CA LEU A 97 17.01 -15.16 37.55
C LEU A 97 17.48 -13.71 37.67
N GLN A 98 17.83 -13.10 36.53
CA GLN A 98 18.30 -11.72 36.50
C GLN A 98 17.60 -10.90 35.43
N ARG A 99 17.21 -9.69 35.82
CA ARG A 99 16.62 -8.68 34.95
C ARG A 99 17.72 -7.72 34.50
N VAL A 100 17.86 -7.52 33.20
CA VAL A 100 18.86 -6.65 32.60
C VAL A 100 18.13 -5.61 31.73
N PRO A 101 18.32 -4.30 31.96
CA PRO A 101 17.69 -3.29 31.13
C PRO A 101 18.16 -3.39 29.68
N ILE A 102 17.23 -3.28 28.73
CA ILE A 102 17.56 -3.22 27.30
C ILE A 102 18.28 -1.90 27.04
N HIS A 103 19.38 -1.97 26.29
CA HIS A 103 20.17 -0.79 25.96
C HIS A 103 19.33 0.21 25.13
N PRO A 104 19.43 1.53 25.41
CA PRO A 104 18.62 2.56 24.75
C PRO A 104 18.74 2.51 23.21
N ASP A 105 19.96 2.35 22.67
CA ASP A 105 20.17 2.21 21.23
C ASP A 105 19.35 1.09 20.57
N LEU A 106 19.13 -0.04 21.25
CA LEU A 106 18.31 -1.14 20.72
C LEU A 106 16.83 -0.78 20.72
N LEU A 107 16.37 -0.01 21.71
CA LEU A 107 15.00 0.50 21.77
C LEU A 107 14.75 1.51 20.66
N GLU A 108 15.67 2.47 20.46
CA GLU A 108 15.59 3.45 19.36
C GLU A 108 15.56 2.76 17.99
N LEU A 109 16.39 1.73 17.80
CA LEU A 109 16.38 0.94 16.56
C LEU A 109 15.07 0.17 16.38
N ALA A 110 14.51 -0.39 17.46
CA ALA A 110 13.25 -1.13 17.40
C ALA A 110 12.05 -0.22 17.07
N GLU A 111 12.07 1.04 17.50
CA GLU A 111 11.07 2.04 17.09
C GLU A 111 11.18 2.40 15.61
N GLN A 112 12.40 2.57 15.11
CA GLN A 112 12.64 2.91 13.71
C GLN A 112 12.43 1.74 12.75
N ILE A 113 12.71 0.52 13.22
CA ILE A 113 12.68 -0.71 12.43
C ILE A 113 11.85 -1.73 13.21
N PRO A 114 10.52 -1.70 13.07
CA PRO A 114 9.62 -2.53 13.86
C PRO A 114 9.78 -4.02 13.59
N SER A 115 10.27 -4.39 12.40
CA SER A 115 10.53 -5.77 12.01
C SER A 115 11.75 -5.85 11.13
N VAL A 116 12.59 -6.87 11.36
CA VAL A 116 13.73 -7.16 10.48
C VAL A 116 13.20 -7.85 9.23
N ARG A 117 13.52 -7.29 8.05
CA ARG A 117 13.28 -7.95 6.76
C ARG A 117 14.61 -8.50 6.26
N PRO A 118 14.71 -9.79 5.90
CA PRO A 118 15.96 -10.33 5.39
C PRO A 118 16.21 -9.88 3.95
N VAL A 119 17.50 -9.83 3.60
CA VAL A 119 18.00 -9.64 2.23
C VAL A 119 17.58 -10.80 1.31
N ASP A 120 17.24 -11.98 1.88
CA ASP A 120 16.81 -13.16 1.13
C ASP A 120 15.63 -13.88 1.83
N PRO A 121 14.40 -13.82 1.28
CA PRO A 121 13.19 -14.36 1.89
C PRO A 121 13.06 -15.89 1.80
N THR A 122 14.10 -16.61 1.36
CA THR A 122 14.05 -18.07 1.17
C THR A 122 14.86 -18.88 2.17
N ARG A 123 15.75 -18.25 2.96
CA ARG A 123 16.75 -18.97 3.78
C ARG A 123 16.62 -18.85 5.30
N HIS A 124 15.78 -17.97 5.84
CA HIS A 124 15.72 -17.71 7.28
C HIS A 124 14.31 -17.85 7.88
N PRO A 125 14.03 -18.85 8.72
CA PRO A 125 12.69 -19.09 9.28
C PRO A 125 12.15 -17.97 10.21
N ASP A 126 12.96 -16.97 10.54
CA ASP A 126 12.63 -15.88 11.47
C ASP A 126 12.02 -14.64 10.78
N TYR A 127 11.21 -14.85 9.73
CA TYR A 127 10.55 -13.78 8.98
C TYR A 127 9.63 -12.92 9.85
N GLY A 128 9.70 -11.60 9.71
CA GLY A 128 8.72 -10.69 10.30
C GLY A 128 8.85 -10.54 11.82
N GLN A 129 9.94 -11.02 12.42
CA GLN A 129 10.12 -10.90 13.86
C GLN A 129 10.47 -9.46 14.28
N PRO A 130 9.99 -9.02 15.45
CA PRO A 130 10.42 -7.77 16.06
C PRO A 130 11.93 -7.71 16.19
N LEU A 131 12.53 -6.52 16.01
CA LEU A 131 13.98 -6.34 16.05
C LEU A 131 14.62 -6.85 17.35
N LEU A 132 13.94 -6.65 18.48
CA LEU A 132 14.37 -7.16 19.78
C LEU A 132 14.36 -8.70 19.84
N SER A 133 13.34 -9.33 19.26
CA SER A 133 13.25 -10.80 19.18
C SER A 133 14.33 -11.37 18.27
N HIS A 134 14.63 -10.71 17.14
CA HIS A 134 15.72 -11.11 16.25
C HIS A 134 17.09 -10.96 16.92
N PHE A 135 17.30 -9.87 17.67
CA PHE A 135 18.53 -9.69 18.45
C PHE A 135 18.70 -10.81 19.49
N VAL A 136 17.66 -11.10 20.28
CA VAL A 136 17.69 -12.22 21.24
C VAL A 136 17.90 -13.56 20.56
N GLY A 137 17.28 -13.79 19.40
CA GLY A 137 17.50 -14.99 18.59
C GLY A 137 18.97 -15.15 18.18
N THR A 138 19.62 -14.05 17.79
CA THR A 138 21.05 -14.02 17.45
C THR A 138 21.91 -14.35 18.67
N VAL A 139 21.64 -13.69 19.82
CA VAL A 139 22.35 -13.95 21.08
C VAL A 139 22.20 -15.41 21.51
N ARG A 140 20.98 -15.93 21.46
CA ARG A 140 20.67 -17.31 21.83
C ARG A 140 21.35 -18.32 20.91
N SER A 141 21.44 -18.03 19.62
CA SER A 141 22.16 -18.89 18.66
C SER A 141 23.63 -19.02 19.03
N ASP A 142 24.30 -17.90 19.33
CA ASP A 142 25.70 -17.88 19.74
C ASP A 142 25.92 -18.54 21.12
N LEU A 143 25.00 -18.34 22.07
CA LEU A 143 25.02 -19.02 23.37
C LEU A 143 24.89 -20.54 23.22
N THR A 144 23.96 -20.97 22.37
CA THR A 144 23.70 -22.39 22.10
C THR A 144 24.90 -23.03 21.40
N ALA A 145 25.55 -22.32 20.48
CA ALA A 145 26.78 -22.77 19.83
C ALA A 145 27.94 -22.96 20.82
N ARG A 146 27.96 -22.18 21.91
CA ARG A 146 28.90 -22.33 23.05
C ARG A 146 28.45 -23.38 24.07
N GLY A 147 27.28 -23.99 23.88
CA GLY A 147 26.69 -24.99 24.78
C GLY A 147 26.11 -24.41 26.06
N SER A 148 25.85 -23.10 26.13
CA SER A 148 25.19 -22.46 27.27
C SER A 148 23.71 -22.83 27.31
N SER A 149 23.18 -23.02 28.53
CA SER A 149 21.77 -23.35 28.78
C SER A 149 20.91 -22.16 29.21
N VAL A 150 21.42 -20.92 29.10
CA VAL A 150 20.67 -19.74 29.51
C VAL A 150 19.47 -19.50 28.62
N GLU A 151 18.32 -19.30 29.26
CA GLU A 151 17.12 -18.82 28.59
C GLU A 151 17.07 -17.29 28.65
N ILE A 152 16.78 -16.69 27.49
CA ILE A 152 16.61 -15.24 27.34
C ILE A 152 15.18 -14.98 26.89
N SER A 153 14.43 -14.22 27.68
CA SER A 153 13.10 -13.72 27.32
C SER A 153 13.05 -12.19 27.41
N ILE A 154 12.06 -11.59 26.75
CA ILE A 154 11.90 -10.14 26.64
C ILE A 154 10.65 -9.74 27.43
N ASP A 155 10.82 -8.86 28.41
CA ASP A 155 9.73 -8.14 29.05
C ASP A 155 9.56 -6.79 28.33
N SER A 156 8.64 -6.75 27.36
CA SER A 156 8.40 -5.56 26.55
C SER A 156 7.75 -4.42 27.33
N ALA A 157 7.06 -4.70 28.44
CA ALA A 157 6.41 -3.68 29.26
C ALA A 157 7.43 -2.89 30.09
N LEU A 158 8.50 -3.56 30.53
CA LEU A 158 9.56 -2.98 31.35
C LEU A 158 10.85 -2.70 30.57
N ALA A 159 10.89 -3.01 29.28
CA ALA A 159 12.07 -2.88 28.42
C ALA A 159 13.30 -3.58 29.03
N GLU A 160 13.11 -4.83 29.48
CA GLU A 160 14.14 -5.63 30.13
C GLU A 160 14.29 -7.00 29.46
N PHE A 161 15.53 -7.51 29.45
CA PHE A 161 15.81 -8.91 29.22
C PHE A 161 15.73 -9.67 30.55
N ILE A 162 15.02 -10.79 30.54
CA ILE A 162 14.98 -11.73 31.65
C ILE A 162 15.90 -12.89 31.28
N LEU A 163 16.96 -13.07 32.07
CA LEU A 163 17.95 -14.13 31.94
C LEU A 163 17.71 -15.17 33.04
N GLU A 164 17.55 -16.43 32.64
CA GLU A 164 17.37 -17.56 33.56
C GLU A 164 18.45 -18.62 33.29
N GLY A 165 19.18 -19.05 34.32
CA GLY A 165 20.23 -20.06 34.19
C GLY A 165 21.21 -20.06 35.34
N SER A 166 22.32 -20.77 35.18
CA SER A 166 23.38 -20.75 36.19
C SER A 166 24.06 -19.37 36.21
N ARG A 167 24.41 -18.88 37.40
CA ARG A 167 24.91 -17.51 37.59
C ARG A 167 26.08 -17.14 36.67
N TRP A 168 27.04 -18.04 36.48
CA TRP A 168 28.16 -17.80 35.56
C TRP A 168 27.74 -17.73 34.09
N GLU A 169 26.71 -18.48 33.69
CA GLU A 169 26.18 -18.43 32.33
C GLU A 169 25.41 -17.13 32.07
N ILE A 170 24.74 -16.59 33.10
CA ILE A 170 24.06 -15.30 33.03
C ILE A 170 25.08 -14.17 32.82
N GLU A 171 26.21 -14.19 33.53
CA GLU A 171 27.28 -13.21 33.32
C GLU A 171 27.90 -13.33 31.92
N GLU A 172 28.05 -14.55 31.39
CA GLU A 172 28.45 -14.76 29.99
C GLU A 172 27.43 -14.16 29.01
N ALA A 173 26.13 -14.40 29.24
CA ALA A 173 25.06 -13.88 28.40
C ALA A 173 25.05 -12.35 28.39
N LYS A 174 25.23 -11.69 29.55
CA LYS A 174 25.34 -10.22 29.63
C LYS A 174 26.53 -9.70 28.84
N SER A 175 27.71 -10.26 29.06
CA SER A 175 28.92 -9.86 28.34
C SER A 175 28.76 -10.04 26.82
N MET A 176 28.02 -11.07 26.40
CA MET A 176 27.75 -11.30 25.00
C MET A 176 26.73 -10.31 24.42
N ILE A 177 25.67 -9.98 25.17
CA ILE A 177 24.72 -8.92 24.79
C ILE A 177 25.46 -7.59 24.58
N GLU A 178 26.32 -7.20 25.52
CA GLU A 178 27.11 -5.97 25.44
C GLU A 178 28.10 -5.96 24.27
N SER A 179 28.80 -7.08 24.04
CA SER A 179 29.80 -7.16 22.97
C SER A 179 29.20 -7.25 21.55
N MET A 180 28.01 -7.86 21.40
CA MET A 180 27.36 -7.98 20.09
C MET A 180 26.56 -6.74 19.69
N LEU A 181 26.15 -5.92 20.65
CA LEU A 181 25.31 -4.75 20.39
C LEU A 181 25.91 -3.78 19.35
N PRO A 182 27.20 -3.39 19.42
CA PRO A 182 27.79 -2.48 18.43
C PRO A 182 27.78 -3.07 17.01
N ALA A 183 28.13 -4.35 16.87
CA ALA A 183 28.17 -5.04 15.58
C ALA A 183 26.76 -5.21 14.99
N TYR A 184 25.79 -5.54 15.84
CA TYR A 184 24.38 -5.66 15.44
C TYR A 184 23.82 -4.32 14.97
N ARG A 185 24.08 -3.24 15.72
CA ARG A 185 23.69 -1.87 15.35
C ARG A 185 24.27 -1.46 14.00
N HIS A 186 25.56 -1.71 13.77
CA HIS A 186 26.20 -1.40 12.51
C HIS A 186 25.51 -2.11 11.34
N ARG A 187 25.30 -3.42 11.47
CA ARG A 187 24.68 -4.24 10.43
C ARG A 187 23.26 -3.80 10.11
N ILE A 188 22.44 -3.50 11.12
CA ILE A 188 21.07 -3.04 10.91
C ILE A 188 21.02 -1.68 10.21
N ASN A 189 21.90 -0.75 10.59
CA ASN A 189 22.00 0.55 9.92
C ASN A 189 22.47 0.43 8.47
N GLU A 190 23.40 -0.49 8.17
CA GLU A 190 23.82 -0.76 6.80
C GLU A 190 22.67 -1.31 5.94
N VAL A 191 21.88 -2.24 6.49
CA VAL A 191 20.70 -2.79 5.79
C VAL A 191 19.70 -1.68 5.52
N LYS A 192 19.35 -0.87 6.51
CA LYS A 192 18.44 0.29 6.33
C LYS A 192 18.96 1.26 5.26
N ALA A 193 20.23 1.64 5.35
CA ALA A 193 20.83 2.54 4.36
C ALA A 193 20.86 1.93 2.94
N SER A 194 20.93 0.60 2.82
CA SER A 194 20.83 -0.07 1.52
C SER A 194 19.40 -0.07 0.97
N GLU A 195 18.39 -0.25 1.84
CA GLU A 195 16.97 -0.17 1.46
C GLU A 195 16.59 1.25 1.02
N ASP A 196 17.00 2.27 1.78
CA ASP A 196 16.75 3.68 1.44
C ASP A 196 17.35 4.03 0.06
N ARG A 197 18.56 3.54 -0.24
CA ARG A 197 19.20 3.73 -1.56
C ARG A 197 18.44 2.99 -2.66
N ALA A 198 17.94 1.79 -2.39
CA ALA A 198 17.18 1.02 -3.37
C ALA A 198 15.85 1.71 -3.69
N GLU A 199 15.15 2.23 -2.67
CA GLU A 199 13.90 2.98 -2.84
C GLU A 199 14.13 4.29 -3.62
N GLU A 200 15.17 5.07 -3.28
CA GLU A 200 15.51 6.29 -4.00
C GLU A 200 15.86 6.00 -5.47
N ASN A 201 16.60 4.92 -5.73
CA ASN A 201 16.90 4.50 -7.10
C ASN A 201 15.64 4.08 -7.86
N ALA A 202 14.72 3.34 -7.23
CA ALA A 202 13.45 2.95 -7.83
C ALA A 202 12.61 4.20 -8.16
N ARG A 203 12.52 5.15 -7.23
CA ARG A 203 11.81 6.42 -7.45
C ARG A 203 12.43 7.24 -8.58
N ARG A 204 13.76 7.28 -8.69
CA ARG A 204 14.44 7.92 -9.82
C ARG A 204 14.12 7.25 -11.14
N GLN A 205 14.16 5.91 -11.18
CA GLN A 205 13.80 5.15 -12.38
C GLN A 205 12.33 5.37 -12.78
N GLU A 206 11.41 5.46 -11.83
CA GLU A 206 10.01 5.80 -12.10
C GLU A 206 9.87 7.21 -12.67
N LEU A 207 10.58 8.19 -12.11
CA LEU A 207 10.58 9.56 -12.62
C LEU A 207 11.21 9.66 -14.02
N GLU A 208 12.30 8.95 -14.27
CA GLU A 208 12.93 8.89 -15.60
C GLU A 208 12.01 8.20 -16.62
N ALA A 209 11.37 7.10 -16.23
CA ALA A 209 10.40 6.41 -17.06
C ALA A 209 9.17 7.27 -17.35
N PHE A 210 8.70 8.06 -16.38
CA PHE A 210 7.62 9.04 -16.58
C PHE A 210 8.06 10.13 -17.55
N LYS A 211 9.24 10.74 -17.33
CA LYS A 211 9.79 11.76 -18.24
C LYS A 211 9.91 11.24 -19.67
N ALA A 212 10.40 10.02 -19.85
CA ALA A 212 10.54 9.38 -21.16
C ALA A 212 9.19 9.13 -21.87
N LYS A 213 8.09 9.02 -21.13
CA LYS A 213 6.73 8.84 -21.66
C LYS A 213 5.94 10.15 -21.75
N SER A 214 6.51 11.26 -21.29
CA SER A 214 5.83 12.56 -21.21
C SER A 214 6.12 13.44 -22.42
N VAL A 215 5.12 14.19 -22.86
CA VAL A 215 5.19 15.19 -23.92
C VAL A 215 5.73 16.49 -23.33
N THR A 216 6.75 17.06 -23.96
CA THR A 216 7.28 18.39 -23.64
C THR A 216 7.46 19.17 -24.94
N ILE A 217 6.55 20.11 -25.21
CA ILE A 217 6.47 20.84 -26.48
C ILE A 217 6.27 22.32 -26.22
N ASP A 218 7.08 23.12 -26.92
CA ASP A 218 6.83 24.55 -27.15
C ASP A 218 6.29 24.73 -28.57
N TRP A 219 4.99 25.00 -28.67
CA TRP A 219 4.28 25.13 -29.93
C TRP A 219 4.02 26.61 -30.25
N PRO A 220 4.55 27.15 -31.35
CA PRO A 220 4.38 28.56 -31.72
C PRO A 220 3.00 28.88 -32.35
N GLY A 221 2.16 27.87 -32.56
CA GLY A 221 0.89 27.97 -33.29
C GLY A 221 0.99 27.41 -34.70
N GLY A 222 -0.06 26.73 -35.17
CA GLY A 222 -0.04 26.03 -36.47
C GLY A 222 -1.16 24.99 -36.59
N LYS A 223 -1.04 24.04 -37.52
CA LYS A 223 -2.09 23.04 -37.77
C LYS A 223 -2.05 21.89 -36.76
N LEU A 224 -3.22 21.36 -36.40
CA LEU A 224 -3.33 20.20 -35.50
C LEU A 224 -2.60 18.96 -36.04
N SER A 225 -2.62 18.75 -37.36
CA SER A 225 -1.89 17.65 -38.01
C SER A 225 -0.36 17.73 -37.83
N GLU A 226 0.19 18.94 -37.75
CA GLU A 226 1.62 19.17 -37.52
C GLU A 226 1.97 18.96 -36.05
N LEU A 227 1.12 19.44 -35.15
CA LEU A 227 1.25 19.21 -33.70
C LEU A 227 1.24 17.70 -33.37
N VAL A 228 0.30 16.93 -33.95
CA VAL A 228 0.22 15.47 -33.76
C VAL A 228 1.48 14.77 -34.26
N LYS A 229 2.07 15.20 -35.39
CA LYS A 229 3.33 14.65 -35.90
C LYS A 229 4.50 14.94 -34.95
N GLN A 230 4.56 16.15 -34.39
CA GLN A 230 5.61 16.53 -33.44
C GLN A 230 5.51 15.73 -32.14
N VAL A 231 4.30 15.54 -31.61
CA VAL A 231 4.07 14.70 -30.41
C VAL A 231 4.46 13.24 -30.68
N ARG A 232 4.09 12.69 -31.85
CA ARG A 232 4.47 11.32 -32.24
C ARG A 232 5.97 11.11 -32.41
N ALA A 233 6.71 12.16 -32.80
CA ALA A 233 8.16 12.11 -32.93
C ALA A 233 8.86 12.07 -31.56
N GLN A 234 8.22 12.61 -30.52
CA GLN A 234 8.77 12.68 -29.16
C GLN A 234 8.33 11.50 -28.29
N VAL A 235 7.05 11.11 -28.36
CA VAL A 235 6.45 10.04 -27.56
C VAL A 235 5.67 9.11 -28.46
N PHE A 236 5.87 7.80 -28.26
CA PHE A 236 5.15 6.78 -29.01
C PHE A 236 3.66 6.74 -28.58
N CYS A 237 2.81 7.42 -29.34
CA CYS A 237 1.37 7.51 -29.12
C CYS A 237 0.59 7.23 -30.41
N ASN A 238 -0.51 6.49 -30.30
CA ASN A 238 -1.38 6.19 -31.43
C ASN A 238 -2.54 7.20 -31.49
N VAL A 239 -2.43 8.21 -32.36
CA VAL A 239 -3.43 9.30 -32.46
C VAL A 239 -4.18 9.20 -33.79
N VAL A 240 -5.47 8.92 -33.78
CA VAL A 240 -6.29 8.82 -35.00
C VAL A 240 -7.08 10.12 -35.19
N LEU A 241 -6.93 10.76 -36.35
CA LEU A 241 -7.80 11.87 -36.75
C LEU A 241 -9.04 11.27 -37.41
N GLY A 242 -10.22 11.51 -36.85
CA GLY A 242 -11.48 10.92 -37.32
C GLY A 242 -11.92 11.43 -38.69
N GLU A 243 -11.53 12.66 -39.06
CA GLU A 243 -11.81 13.26 -40.37
C GLU A 243 -10.59 14.04 -40.89
N ALA A 244 -10.44 14.12 -42.22
CA ALA A 244 -9.32 14.85 -42.84
C ALA A 244 -9.34 16.36 -42.52
N THR A 245 -10.54 16.93 -42.35
CA THR A 245 -10.81 18.34 -42.03
C THR A 245 -10.32 18.75 -40.63
N VAL A 246 -10.20 17.80 -39.70
CA VAL A 246 -9.70 18.03 -38.33
C VAL A 246 -8.21 18.36 -38.34
N GLY A 247 -7.46 17.83 -39.31
CA GLY A 247 -6.02 18.07 -39.42
C GLY A 247 -5.65 19.51 -39.77
N ASP A 248 -6.58 20.27 -40.34
CA ASP A 248 -6.40 21.68 -40.75
C ASP A 248 -6.80 22.69 -39.67
N ILE A 249 -7.31 22.24 -38.53
CA ILE A 249 -7.68 23.13 -37.42
C ILE A 249 -6.42 23.84 -36.90
N ALA A 250 -6.48 25.17 -36.84
CA ALA A 250 -5.40 25.99 -36.29
C ALA A 250 -5.40 25.93 -34.76
N VAL A 251 -4.31 25.41 -34.19
CA VAL A 251 -4.07 25.34 -32.75
C VAL A 251 -3.27 26.56 -32.32
N PRO A 252 -3.71 27.30 -31.28
CA PRO A 252 -2.98 28.45 -30.76
C PRO A 252 -1.64 28.05 -30.14
N ALA A 253 -0.76 29.02 -29.93
CA ALA A 253 0.53 28.78 -29.28
C ALA A 253 0.33 28.24 -27.85
N LEU A 254 1.09 27.20 -27.50
CA LEU A 254 1.02 26.54 -26.20
C LEU A 254 2.40 26.00 -25.81
N SER A 255 2.71 26.03 -24.52
CA SER A 255 3.91 25.42 -23.95
C SER A 255 3.47 24.43 -22.89
N VAL A 256 3.90 23.17 -23.04
CA VAL A 256 3.55 22.08 -22.13
C VAL A 256 4.84 21.36 -21.74
N SER A 257 4.99 21.11 -20.44
CA SER A 257 6.14 20.41 -19.87
C SER A 257 5.68 19.16 -19.12
N SER A 258 6.31 18.02 -19.41
CA SER A 258 6.12 16.76 -18.70
C SER A 258 4.67 16.32 -18.51
N MET A 259 3.90 16.27 -19.60
CA MET A 259 2.49 15.85 -19.58
C MET A 259 2.28 14.50 -20.28
N GLU A 260 1.43 13.63 -19.74
CA GLU A 260 1.05 12.39 -20.43
C GLU A 260 0.33 12.71 -21.75
N PRO A 261 0.55 11.94 -22.83
CA PRO A 261 -0.10 12.18 -24.12
C PRO A 261 -1.62 12.25 -24.04
N GLU A 262 -2.27 11.39 -23.25
CA GLU A 262 -3.73 11.42 -23.08
C GLU A 262 -4.21 12.74 -22.47
N VAL A 263 -3.51 13.21 -21.43
CA VAL A 263 -3.81 14.48 -20.75
C VAL A 263 -3.55 15.66 -21.68
N PHE A 264 -2.46 15.61 -22.46
CA PHE A 264 -2.16 16.63 -23.46
C PHE A 264 -3.27 16.77 -24.50
N PHE A 265 -3.71 15.66 -25.12
CA PHE A 265 -4.75 15.73 -26.15
C PHE A 265 -6.13 16.08 -25.56
N SER A 266 -6.45 15.63 -24.36
CA SER A 266 -7.69 16.07 -23.68
C SER A 266 -7.69 17.56 -23.33
N MET A 267 -6.54 18.15 -22.97
CA MET A 267 -6.40 19.60 -22.78
C MET A 267 -6.75 20.36 -24.06
N LEU A 268 -6.44 19.82 -25.24
CA LEU A 268 -6.77 20.52 -26.49
C LEU A 268 -8.28 20.77 -26.63
N GLN A 269 -9.16 20.00 -25.96
CA GLN A 269 -10.61 20.27 -25.97
C GLN A 269 -10.99 21.60 -25.29
N THR A 270 -10.18 22.08 -24.35
CA THR A 270 -10.47 23.29 -23.56
C THR A 270 -9.92 24.56 -24.20
N LEU A 271 -9.13 24.44 -25.27
CA LEU A 271 -8.54 25.59 -25.95
C LEU A 271 -9.57 26.30 -26.85
N PRO A 272 -9.54 27.66 -26.90
CA PRO A 272 -10.37 28.41 -27.83
C PRO A 272 -9.79 28.28 -29.24
N PHE A 273 -10.44 27.51 -30.10
CA PHE A 273 -10.09 27.44 -31.51
C PHE A 273 -10.71 28.60 -32.31
N PRO A 274 -10.03 29.09 -33.36
CA PRO A 274 -10.61 30.07 -34.27
C PRO A 274 -11.89 29.52 -34.92
N GLU A 275 -12.85 30.42 -35.18
CA GLU A 275 -14.18 30.12 -35.76
C GLU A 275 -15.14 29.33 -34.86
N GLY A 276 -14.89 29.22 -33.56
CA GLY A 276 -15.82 28.55 -32.63
C GLY A 276 -15.88 27.03 -32.80
N ARG A 277 -14.98 26.45 -33.61
CA ARG A 277 -14.84 25.01 -33.78
C ARG A 277 -14.45 24.36 -32.47
N ARG A 278 -15.05 23.22 -32.14
CA ARG A 278 -14.68 22.43 -30.96
C ARG A 278 -14.24 21.04 -31.40
N ILE A 279 -13.21 20.52 -30.75
CA ILE A 279 -12.75 19.15 -30.95
C ILE A 279 -13.14 18.31 -29.74
N SER A 280 -13.50 17.06 -29.98
CA SER A 280 -13.68 16.06 -28.93
C SER A 280 -12.55 15.06 -29.06
N VAL A 281 -11.92 14.75 -27.93
CA VAL A 281 -10.90 13.71 -27.85
C VAL A 281 -11.47 12.54 -27.07
N ALA A 282 -11.70 11.44 -27.77
CA ALA A 282 -12.12 10.18 -27.16
C ALA A 282 -10.87 9.32 -26.92
N LEU A 283 -10.67 8.92 -25.65
CA LEU A 283 -9.67 7.92 -25.31
C LEU A 283 -10.29 6.54 -25.47
N VAL A 284 -9.95 5.83 -26.54
CA VAL A 284 -10.39 4.45 -26.73
C VAL A 284 -9.44 3.55 -25.94
N ASN A 285 -9.80 3.31 -24.68
CA ASN A 285 -9.07 2.40 -23.81
C ASN A 285 -9.58 0.95 -24.01
N ARG A 286 -8.68 -0.04 -23.87
CA ARG A 286 -8.81 -1.47 -24.30
C ARG A 286 -10.10 -2.24 -23.95
N LYS A 287 -11.01 -1.71 -23.13
CA LYS A 287 -12.21 -2.43 -22.66
C LYS A 287 -13.38 -2.49 -23.66
N SER A 288 -13.33 -1.76 -24.78
CA SER A 288 -14.42 -1.74 -25.76
C SER A 288 -14.11 -2.46 -27.09
N ILE A 289 -12.98 -3.17 -27.19
CA ILE A 289 -12.63 -3.94 -28.39
C ILE A 289 -13.28 -5.32 -28.27
N ASP A 290 -14.14 -5.65 -29.24
CA ASP A 290 -14.85 -6.92 -29.38
C ASP A 290 -13.87 -8.11 -29.22
N PRO A 291 -14.15 -9.10 -28.34
CA PRO A 291 -13.23 -10.22 -28.05
C PRO A 291 -12.85 -11.11 -29.26
N SER A 292 -13.47 -10.88 -30.42
CA SER A 292 -13.29 -11.59 -31.69
C SER A 292 -12.11 -11.09 -32.55
N SER A 293 -11.52 -9.92 -32.26
CA SER A 293 -10.37 -9.43 -33.04
C SER A 293 -9.07 -10.14 -32.66
N GLN A 294 -8.46 -10.87 -33.62
CA GLN A 294 -7.24 -11.67 -33.44
C GLN A 294 -5.95 -10.85 -33.20
N ASP A 295 -5.98 -9.52 -33.29
CA ASP A 295 -4.82 -8.66 -33.05
C ASP A 295 -4.62 -8.32 -31.57
N ARG A 296 -4.40 -9.35 -30.73
CA ARG A 296 -4.18 -9.18 -29.29
C ARG A 296 -2.79 -8.62 -28.94
N TYR A 297 -1.88 -8.49 -29.90
CA TYR A 297 -0.48 -8.18 -29.62
C TYR A 297 -0.01 -6.75 -29.93
N ASN A 298 -0.79 -5.89 -30.62
CA ASN A 298 -0.30 -4.57 -31.04
C ASN A 298 -1.26 -3.37 -30.87
N ALA A 299 -2.44 -3.53 -30.28
CA ALA A 299 -3.36 -2.40 -30.08
C ALA A 299 -2.94 -1.54 -28.86
N LEU A 300 -2.18 -0.48 -29.14
CA LEU A 300 -1.95 0.64 -28.23
C LEU A 300 -3.28 1.39 -27.98
N PRO A 301 -3.48 2.00 -26.80
CA PRO A 301 -4.60 2.92 -26.60
C PRO A 301 -4.60 3.96 -27.72
N ALA A 302 -5.74 4.12 -28.39
CA ALA A 302 -5.90 5.05 -29.50
C ALA A 302 -6.57 6.33 -28.99
N ILE A 303 -5.94 7.46 -29.26
CA ILE A 303 -6.48 8.79 -29.00
C ILE A 303 -7.19 9.22 -30.28
N THR A 304 -8.51 9.25 -30.28
CA THR A 304 -9.30 9.64 -31.45
C THR A 304 -9.75 11.07 -31.32
N ILE A 305 -9.39 11.92 -32.28
CA ILE A 305 -9.82 13.32 -32.33
C ILE A 305 -10.90 13.46 -33.41
N VAL A 306 -12.09 13.89 -33.00
CA VAL A 306 -13.28 14.02 -33.86
C VAL A 306 -13.75 15.47 -33.79
N PRO A 307 -14.23 16.09 -34.88
CA PRO A 307 -14.85 17.39 -34.77
C PRO A 307 -16.15 17.24 -33.96
N VAL A 308 -16.36 18.12 -32.98
CA VAL A 308 -17.69 18.23 -32.38
C VAL A 308 -18.55 18.88 -33.46
N ALA A 309 -19.50 18.12 -34.02
CA ALA A 309 -20.56 18.69 -34.83
C ALA A 309 -21.08 19.92 -34.09
N GLU A 310 -21.26 21.04 -34.81
CA GLU A 310 -21.78 22.30 -34.26
C GLU A 310 -22.84 21.97 -33.21
N PRO A 311 -22.78 22.56 -31.98
CA PRO A 311 -23.84 22.32 -31.03
C PRO A 311 -25.15 22.58 -31.76
N ALA A 312 -26.00 21.55 -31.85
CA ALA A 312 -27.32 21.66 -32.45
C ALA A 312 -27.89 22.99 -31.97
N ARG A 313 -28.16 23.91 -32.91
CA ARG A 313 -28.64 25.26 -32.62
C ARG A 313 -29.60 25.15 -31.44
N GLU A 314 -29.35 25.90 -30.37
CA GLU A 314 -30.11 25.76 -29.12
C GLU A 314 -31.59 25.57 -29.42
N PRO A 315 -32.27 24.59 -28.81
CA PRO A 315 -33.65 24.30 -29.11
C PRO A 315 -34.48 25.57 -28.92
N VAL A 316 -35.01 26.09 -30.02
CA VAL A 316 -35.79 27.33 -30.01
C VAL A 316 -37.09 27.03 -29.27
N ARG A 317 -37.42 27.91 -28.33
CA ARG A 317 -38.69 27.87 -27.61
C ARG A 317 -39.58 28.96 -28.15
N GLN A 318 -40.74 28.59 -28.67
CA GLN A 318 -41.73 29.54 -29.15
C GLN A 318 -43.08 29.25 -28.51
N VAL A 319 -43.80 30.33 -28.22
CA VAL A 319 -45.17 30.30 -27.72
C VAL A 319 -46.06 30.88 -28.81
N LEU A 320 -47.00 30.07 -29.28
CA LEU A 320 -47.96 30.44 -30.31
C LEU A 320 -49.32 30.64 -29.67
N ASP A 321 -49.95 31.78 -29.94
CA ASP A 321 -51.29 32.09 -29.46
C ASP A 321 -52.35 31.47 -30.39
N LEU A 322 -53.21 30.61 -29.85
CA LEU A 322 -54.29 29.91 -30.54
C LEU A 322 -55.69 30.40 -30.13
N ARG A 323 -55.80 31.55 -29.45
CA ARG A 323 -57.10 32.11 -29.04
C ARG A 323 -58.06 32.44 -30.17
N SER A 324 -57.57 32.56 -31.41
CA SER A 324 -58.41 32.78 -32.60
C SER A 324 -59.13 31.52 -33.08
N LEU A 325 -58.85 30.35 -32.50
CA LEU A 325 -59.49 29.07 -32.84
C LEU A 325 -60.55 28.74 -31.80
N ASP A 326 -61.76 29.29 -31.99
CA ASP A 326 -62.87 29.15 -31.05
C ASP A 326 -63.52 27.75 -31.05
N ASN A 327 -63.31 26.96 -32.10
CA ASN A 327 -63.91 25.64 -32.27
C ASN A 327 -63.00 24.49 -31.80
N GLU A 328 -63.56 23.57 -31.01
CA GLU A 328 -62.86 22.38 -30.51
C GLU A 328 -62.42 21.43 -31.62
N GLU A 329 -63.23 21.28 -32.68
CA GLU A 329 -62.89 20.46 -33.85
C GLU A 329 -61.70 21.03 -34.65
N SER A 330 -61.65 22.36 -34.84
CA SER A 330 -60.54 23.03 -35.52
C SER A 330 -59.23 22.91 -34.72
N ARG A 331 -59.32 22.85 -33.38
CA ARG A 331 -58.19 22.65 -32.49
C ARG A 331 -57.66 21.22 -32.56
N ALA A 332 -58.54 20.21 -32.52
CA ALA A 332 -58.15 18.81 -32.64
C ALA A 332 -57.47 18.55 -33.98
N SER A 333 -58.04 19.08 -35.07
CA SER A 333 -57.47 18.98 -36.41
C SER A 333 -56.10 19.66 -36.55
N LEU A 334 -55.89 20.82 -35.89
CA LEU A 334 -54.60 21.49 -35.88
C LEU A 334 -53.52 20.64 -35.18
N ILE A 335 -53.84 20.05 -34.03
CA ILE A 335 -52.90 19.21 -33.27
C ILE A 335 -52.54 17.97 -34.10
N GLU A 336 -53.53 17.33 -34.71
CA GLU A 336 -53.31 16.17 -35.60
C GLU A 336 -52.45 16.52 -36.81
N ALA A 337 -52.67 17.69 -37.44
CA ALA A 337 -51.86 18.17 -38.55
C ALA A 337 -50.40 18.44 -38.15
N ILE A 338 -50.18 19.00 -36.95
CA ILE A 338 -48.84 19.22 -36.40
C ILE A 338 -48.17 17.88 -36.12
N GLU A 339 -48.84 16.93 -35.48
CA GLU A 339 -48.30 15.60 -35.19
C GLU A 339 -47.92 14.85 -36.48
N PHE A 340 -48.79 14.88 -37.48
CA PHE A 340 -48.52 14.30 -38.79
C PHE A 340 -47.31 14.95 -39.47
N ALA A 341 -47.20 16.28 -39.44
CA ALA A 341 -46.06 16.99 -40.03
C ALA A 341 -44.74 16.70 -39.29
N MET A 342 -44.78 16.56 -37.97
CA MET A 342 -43.60 16.17 -37.18
C MET A 342 -43.16 14.74 -37.47
N GLN A 343 -44.11 13.81 -37.67
CA GLN A 343 -43.83 12.44 -38.10
C GLN A 343 -43.23 12.39 -39.52
N ALA A 344 -43.85 13.09 -40.47
CA ALA A 344 -43.38 13.14 -41.86
C ALA A 344 -42.00 13.82 -41.99
N GLY A 345 -41.71 14.81 -41.14
CA GLY A 345 -40.42 15.49 -41.08
C GLY A 345 -39.33 14.77 -40.28
N GLY A 346 -39.63 13.64 -39.64
CA GLY A 346 -38.66 12.90 -38.81
C GLY A 346 -38.26 13.62 -37.51
N PHE A 347 -39.10 14.54 -37.02
CA PHE A 347 -38.81 15.39 -35.86
C PHE A 347 -39.41 14.89 -34.53
N THR A 348 -40.08 13.74 -34.53
CA THR A 348 -40.85 13.19 -33.40
C THR A 348 -40.06 13.08 -32.09
N ASP A 349 -38.78 12.74 -32.15
CA ASP A 349 -37.95 12.51 -30.97
C ASP A 349 -37.21 13.78 -30.51
N THR A 350 -37.28 14.85 -31.30
CA THR A 350 -36.50 16.09 -31.10
C THR A 350 -37.35 17.31 -30.76
N VAL A 351 -38.67 17.24 -30.98
CA VAL A 351 -39.62 18.34 -30.76
C VAL A 351 -40.57 18.01 -29.62
N LYS A 352 -40.72 18.95 -28.67
CA LYS A 352 -41.70 18.88 -27.59
C LYS A 352 -42.77 19.94 -27.82
N ILE A 353 -44.00 19.49 -28.02
CA ILE A 353 -45.16 20.35 -28.16
C ILE A 353 -46.06 20.15 -26.93
N ARG A 354 -46.51 21.24 -26.31
CA ARG A 354 -47.46 21.22 -25.20
C ARG A 354 -48.53 22.27 -25.43
N PHE A 355 -49.79 21.85 -25.40
CA PHE A 355 -50.91 22.75 -25.44
C PHE A 355 -51.44 23.03 -24.03
N HIS A 356 -51.64 24.30 -23.70
CA HIS A 356 -52.24 24.72 -22.44
C HIS A 356 -53.67 25.20 -22.68
N GLU A 357 -54.63 24.31 -22.43
CA GLU A 357 -56.06 24.48 -22.71
C GLU A 357 -56.66 25.77 -22.09
N PRO A 358 -56.39 26.16 -20.83
CA PRO A 358 -56.98 27.36 -20.24
C PRO A 358 -56.50 28.67 -20.86
N SER A 359 -55.25 28.74 -21.31
CA SER A 359 -54.67 29.97 -21.88
C SER A 359 -54.70 30.01 -23.40
N LYS A 360 -55.11 28.89 -24.04
CA LYS A 360 -55.09 28.66 -25.49
C LYS A 360 -53.71 28.95 -26.11
N LEU A 361 -52.65 28.54 -25.42
CA LEU A 361 -51.27 28.71 -25.87
C LEU A 361 -50.66 27.37 -26.25
N LEU A 362 -49.92 27.37 -27.36
CA LEU A 362 -49.12 26.23 -27.82
C LEU A 362 -47.64 26.52 -27.57
N PHE A 363 -47.01 25.69 -26.75
CA PHE A 363 -45.59 25.74 -26.46
C PHE A 363 -44.86 24.75 -27.36
N VAL A 364 -43.92 25.23 -28.16
CA VAL A 364 -43.11 24.40 -29.06
C VAL A 364 -41.64 24.58 -28.69
N GLN A 365 -40.95 23.47 -28.49
CA GLN A 365 -39.52 23.44 -28.24
C GLN A 365 -38.85 22.41 -29.15
N GLY A 366 -37.90 22.85 -29.98
CA GLY A 366 -37.19 21.93 -30.88
C GLY A 366 -36.21 22.64 -31.81
N PRO A 367 -35.67 21.92 -32.82
CA PRO A 367 -34.83 22.52 -33.85
C PRO A 367 -35.59 23.64 -34.59
N PRO A 368 -34.91 24.72 -35.03
CA PRO A 368 -35.56 25.88 -35.64
C PRO A 368 -36.43 25.50 -36.86
N GLN A 369 -35.95 24.56 -37.68
CA GLN A 369 -36.67 24.05 -38.86
C GLN A 369 -38.04 23.43 -38.51
N ALA A 370 -38.12 22.76 -37.36
CA ALA A 370 -39.35 22.15 -36.91
C ALA A 370 -40.29 23.18 -36.27
N VAL A 371 -39.73 24.17 -35.57
CA VAL A 371 -40.50 25.30 -35.00
C VAL A 371 -41.12 26.14 -36.12
N ASP A 372 -40.37 26.44 -37.18
CA ASP A 372 -40.84 27.16 -38.37
C ASP A 372 -41.97 26.40 -39.09
N LEU A 373 -41.86 25.07 -39.17
CA LEU A 373 -42.89 24.21 -39.75
C LEU A 373 -44.20 24.27 -38.94
N VAL A 374 -44.11 24.25 -37.60
CA VAL A 374 -45.30 24.41 -36.73
C VAL A 374 -45.91 25.81 -36.90
N HIS A 375 -45.09 26.86 -37.03
CA HIS A 375 -45.55 28.21 -37.30
C HIS A 375 -46.34 28.30 -38.61
N ALA A 376 -45.81 27.70 -39.68
CA ALA A 376 -46.46 27.67 -40.99
C ALA A 376 -47.82 26.95 -40.95
N ILE A 377 -47.94 25.87 -40.18
CA ILE A 377 -49.19 25.12 -40.02
C ILE A 377 -50.23 25.94 -39.22
N VAL A 378 -49.80 26.61 -38.15
CA VAL A 378 -50.68 27.48 -37.35
C VAL A 378 -51.17 28.67 -38.18
N ASP A 379 -50.29 29.32 -38.95
CA ASP A 379 -50.68 30.44 -39.82
C ASP A 379 -51.63 30.00 -40.93
N ALA A 380 -51.37 28.86 -41.56
CA ALA A 380 -52.24 28.29 -42.60
C ALA A 380 -53.63 27.94 -42.06
N THR A 381 -53.73 27.59 -40.79
CA THR A 381 -55.00 27.25 -40.12
C THR A 381 -55.75 28.50 -39.66
N LYS A 382 -55.06 29.59 -39.34
CA LYS A 382 -55.67 30.90 -39.03
C LYS A 382 -56.13 31.68 -40.26
N ALA A 383 -55.57 31.39 -41.43
CA ALA A 383 -55.92 32.04 -42.69
C ALA A 383 -57.21 31.48 -43.34
N LYS A 384 -57.78 30.40 -42.78
CA LYS A 384 -59.11 29.85 -43.11
C LYS A 384 -60.13 30.36 -42.11
#